data_AF-A0A7W0J8E3-F1
#
_entry.id   AF-A0A7W0J8E3-F1
#
_cell.length_a   1.000
_cell.length_b   1.000
_cell.length_c   1.000
_cell.angle_alpha   90.00
_cell.angle_beta   90.00
_cell.angle_gamma   90.00
#
_symmetry.space_group_name_H-M   'P 1'
#
loop_
_entity.id
_entity.type
_entity.pdbx_description
1 polymer ?
#
loop_
_entity_poly.entity_id
_entity_poly.type
_entity_poly.pdbx_seq_one_letter_code
_entity_poly.pdbx_strand_id
1 'polypeptide(L)'
;MEIIKMNSIKTGLFIADLRKKKAWTQSQLAQQLGVTDKAVSRWETGRGFPDISLLKHLSVILEVSVNEIIIGERIEPAQYQKSAEETILKTLTDSKKKIDRMINGALFTCGAILLVFSLLFLGVDTSWVSVYSILGTIMIAIAIFLWFRKKIVRALILAFVTLLVAFGIFEARDYIYVTQYSLPPLYNISILTNFENAEKKITYHKIFFNVVRHNPDEENEFYTIEKH
;
A
#
# COMPACT_ATOMS: atom_id res chain seq x y z
N MET A 1 5.29 -10.29 -16.56
CA MET A 1 5.32 -10.95 -17.87
C MET A 1 5.28 -12.44 -17.60
N GLU A 2 4.10 -13.04 -17.73
CA GLU A 2 3.96 -14.49 -17.57
C GLU A 2 4.69 -15.12 -18.76
N ILE A 3 5.77 -15.86 -18.50
CA ILE A 3 6.49 -16.54 -19.57
C ILE A 3 5.52 -17.59 -20.12
N ILE A 4 5.00 -17.35 -21.33
CA ILE A 4 4.16 -18.30 -22.06
C ILE A 4 4.94 -19.61 -22.10
N LYS A 5 4.49 -20.59 -21.32
CA LYS A 5 5.18 -21.88 -21.22
C LYS A 5 4.89 -22.66 -22.50
N MET A 6 5.79 -22.53 -23.48
CA MET A 6 5.69 -23.21 -24.77
C MET A 6 5.61 -24.71 -24.57
N ASN A 7 4.50 -25.30 -24.98
CA ASN A 7 4.29 -26.74 -24.94
C ASN A 7 4.51 -27.32 -26.33
N SER A 8 5.69 -27.92 -26.55
CA SER A 8 6.08 -28.46 -27.86
C SER A 8 5.11 -29.53 -28.36
N ILE A 9 4.50 -30.31 -27.46
CA ILE A 9 3.50 -31.33 -27.82
C ILE A 9 2.23 -30.65 -28.33
N LYS A 10 1.71 -29.66 -27.60
CA LYS A 10 0.50 -28.93 -27.98
C LYS A 10 0.68 -28.19 -29.30
N THR A 11 1.79 -27.47 -29.46
CA THR A 11 2.14 -26.81 -30.72
C THR A 11 2.31 -27.81 -31.86
N GLY A 12 3.00 -28.93 -31.62
CA GLY A 12 3.19 -29.98 -32.61
C GLY A 12 1.88 -30.55 -33.15
N LEU A 13 0.96 -30.89 -32.23
CA LEU A 13 -0.37 -31.38 -32.59
C LEU A 13 -1.16 -30.34 -33.38
N PHE A 14 -1.06 -29.07 -33.00
CA PHE A 14 -1.72 -27.98 -33.72
C PHE A 14 -1.18 -27.78 -35.13
N ILE A 15 0.15 -27.82 -35.32
CA ILE A 15 0.78 -27.78 -36.65
C ILE A 15 0.31 -28.97 -37.50
N ALA A 16 0.27 -30.17 -36.92
CA ALA A 16 -0.18 -31.37 -37.62
C ALA A 16 -1.66 -31.27 -38.04
N ASP A 17 -2.52 -30.75 -37.16
CA ASP A 17 -3.94 -30.51 -37.45
C ASP A 17 -4.11 -29.53 -38.62
N LEU A 18 -3.38 -28.41 -38.60
CA LEU A 18 -3.46 -27.40 -39.67
C LEU A 18 -2.95 -27.92 -41.00
N ARG A 19 -1.84 -28.66 -41.00
CA ARG A 19 -1.33 -29.31 -42.20
C ARG A 19 -2.36 -30.28 -42.79
N LYS A 20 -2.98 -31.11 -41.93
CA LYS A 20 -3.99 -32.09 -42.34
C LYS A 20 -5.26 -31.42 -42.88
N LYS A 21 -5.70 -30.30 -42.30
CA LYS A 21 -6.82 -29.49 -42.81
C LYS A 21 -6.57 -28.96 -44.23
N LYS A 22 -5.31 -28.72 -44.58
CA LYS A 22 -4.88 -28.36 -45.95
C LYS A 22 -4.59 -29.57 -46.85
N ALA A 23 -4.84 -30.79 -46.37
CA ALA A 23 -4.57 -32.05 -47.06
C ALA A 23 -3.09 -32.23 -47.51
N TRP A 24 -2.15 -31.64 -46.79
CA TRP A 24 -0.71 -31.74 -47.11
C TRP A 24 -0.03 -32.89 -46.37
N THR A 25 0.99 -33.47 -46.98
CA THR A 25 1.95 -34.38 -46.33
C THR A 25 3.04 -33.60 -45.58
N GLN A 26 3.77 -34.26 -44.67
CA GLN A 26 4.89 -33.62 -43.96
C GLN A 26 5.97 -33.12 -44.93
N SER A 27 6.24 -33.86 -46.00
CA SER A 27 7.18 -33.47 -47.06
C SER A 27 6.73 -32.22 -47.81
N GLN A 28 5.43 -32.11 -48.14
CA GLN A 28 4.88 -30.91 -48.77
C GLN A 28 4.99 -29.67 -47.88
N LEU A 29 4.69 -29.79 -46.58
CA LEU A 29 4.87 -28.68 -45.64
C LEU A 29 6.36 -28.30 -45.50
N ALA A 30 7.25 -29.29 -45.46
CA ALA A 30 8.68 -29.08 -45.38
C ALA A 30 9.23 -28.34 -46.61
N GLN A 31 8.76 -28.71 -47.82
CA GLN A 31 9.11 -28.05 -49.07
C GLN A 31 8.70 -26.57 -49.08
N GLN A 32 7.49 -26.26 -48.61
CA GLN A 32 7.01 -24.88 -48.52
C GLN A 32 7.83 -24.02 -47.55
N LEU A 33 8.41 -24.64 -46.52
CA LEU A 33 9.20 -23.97 -45.48
C LEU A 33 10.71 -24.00 -45.74
N GLY A 34 11.17 -24.71 -46.79
CA GLY A 34 12.60 -24.91 -47.05
C GLY A 34 13.32 -25.72 -45.97
N VAL A 35 12.62 -26.65 -45.31
CA VAL A 35 13.18 -27.51 -44.25
C VAL A 35 13.09 -28.99 -44.63
N THR A 36 13.64 -29.88 -43.81
CA THR A 36 13.49 -31.33 -44.00
C THR A 36 12.15 -31.83 -43.46
N ASP A 37 11.60 -32.85 -44.10
CA ASP A 37 10.42 -33.60 -43.62
C ASP A 37 10.61 -34.13 -42.18
N LYS A 38 11.83 -34.55 -41.84
CA LYS A 38 12.24 -34.96 -40.49
C LYS A 38 12.12 -33.83 -39.47
N ALA A 39 12.38 -32.59 -39.87
CA ALA A 39 12.18 -31.42 -38.98
C ALA A 39 10.68 -31.25 -38.65
N VAL A 40 9.82 -31.30 -39.68
CA VAL A 40 8.36 -31.23 -39.50
C VAL A 40 7.85 -32.37 -38.62
N SER A 41 8.30 -33.60 -38.85
CA SER A 41 7.94 -34.75 -38.03
C SER A 41 8.34 -34.57 -36.55
N ARG A 42 9.53 -34.02 -36.28
CA ARG A 42 9.97 -33.71 -34.91
C ARG A 42 9.09 -32.66 -34.24
N TRP A 43 8.67 -31.63 -34.97
CA TRP A 43 7.75 -30.62 -34.44
C TRP A 43 6.40 -31.25 -34.12
N GLU A 44 5.80 -31.97 -35.07
CA GLU A 44 4.47 -32.58 -34.93
C GLU A 44 4.39 -33.64 -33.81
N THR A 45 5.52 -34.26 -33.48
CA THR A 45 5.64 -35.25 -32.39
C THR A 45 6.10 -34.63 -31.06
N GLY A 46 6.25 -33.31 -30.98
CA GLY A 46 6.69 -32.59 -29.78
C GLY A 46 8.17 -32.80 -29.40
N ARG A 47 8.94 -33.49 -30.24
CA ARG A 47 10.38 -33.79 -30.06
C ARG A 47 11.30 -32.65 -30.54
N GLY A 48 10.71 -31.51 -30.82
CA GLY A 48 11.38 -30.29 -31.27
C GLY A 48 10.37 -29.17 -31.40
N PHE A 49 10.86 -27.97 -31.67
CA PHE A 49 10.03 -26.78 -31.89
C PHE A 49 10.53 -26.06 -33.16
N PRO A 50 9.65 -25.45 -33.97
CA PRO A 50 10.08 -24.64 -35.10
C PRO A 50 10.92 -23.45 -34.64
N ASP A 51 12.02 -23.16 -35.34
CA ASP A 51 12.84 -21.98 -35.00
C ASP A 51 12.03 -20.68 -35.12
N ILE A 52 12.37 -19.67 -34.32
CA ILE A 52 11.72 -18.35 -34.30
C ILE A 52 11.69 -17.73 -35.70
N SER A 53 12.78 -17.91 -36.46
CA SER A 53 12.92 -17.47 -37.85
C SER A 53 11.85 -18.07 -38.77
N LEU A 54 11.43 -19.31 -38.52
CA LEU A 54 10.44 -20.06 -39.31
C LEU A 54 9.01 -19.81 -38.87
N LEU A 55 8.77 -19.36 -37.63
CA LEU A 55 7.42 -19.16 -37.10
C LEU A 55 6.58 -18.21 -37.94
N LYS A 56 7.17 -17.11 -38.44
CA LYS A 56 6.46 -16.14 -39.29
C LYS A 56 6.08 -16.74 -40.66
N HIS A 57 6.97 -17.52 -41.28
CA HIS A 57 6.66 -18.20 -42.54
C HIS A 57 5.60 -19.30 -42.34
N LEU A 58 5.74 -20.08 -41.27
CA LEU A 58 4.79 -21.11 -40.89
C LEU A 58 3.40 -20.54 -40.61
N SER A 59 3.32 -19.37 -39.96
CA SER A 59 2.05 -18.71 -39.69
C SER A 59 1.34 -18.25 -40.96
N VAL A 60 2.08 -17.74 -41.95
CA VAL A 60 1.53 -17.37 -43.25
C VAL A 60 1.02 -18.61 -44.01
N ILE A 61 1.84 -19.67 -44.08
CA ILE A 61 1.51 -20.90 -44.83
C ILE A 61 0.29 -21.63 -44.23
N LEU A 62 0.18 -21.66 -42.91
CA LEU A 62 -0.90 -22.32 -42.17
C LEU A 62 -2.09 -21.41 -41.85
N GLU A 63 -2.06 -20.15 -42.31
CA GLU A 63 -3.12 -19.13 -42.13
C GLU A 63 -3.53 -18.94 -40.66
N VAL A 64 -2.53 -18.66 -39.82
CA VAL A 64 -2.67 -18.38 -38.39
C VAL A 64 -1.73 -17.27 -37.96
N SER A 65 -1.98 -16.72 -36.77
CA SER A 65 -1.00 -15.86 -36.11
C SER A 65 0.15 -16.67 -35.51
N VAL A 66 1.32 -16.04 -35.35
CA VAL A 66 2.46 -16.64 -34.65
C VAL A 66 2.09 -17.03 -33.21
N ASN A 67 1.25 -16.22 -32.54
CA ASN A 67 0.77 -16.52 -31.19
C ASN A 67 -0.02 -17.82 -31.12
N GLU A 68 -0.91 -18.08 -32.09
CA GLU A 68 -1.68 -19.33 -32.14
C GLU A 68 -0.77 -20.56 -32.29
N ILE A 69 0.32 -20.46 -33.05
CA ILE A 69 1.31 -21.53 -33.16
C ILE A 69 2.01 -21.77 -31.81
N ILE A 70 2.47 -20.71 -31.15
CA ILE A 70 3.18 -20.77 -29.87
C ILE A 70 2.28 -21.33 -28.75
N ILE A 71 1.01 -20.94 -28.74
CA ILE A 71 0.01 -21.40 -27.76
C ILE A 71 -0.50 -22.82 -28.13
N GLY A 72 -0.46 -23.18 -29.42
CA GLY A 72 -0.91 -24.46 -29.95
C GLY A 72 -2.43 -24.60 -30.02
N GLU A 73 -3.16 -23.50 -30.18
CA GLU A 73 -4.60 -23.49 -30.40
C GLU A 73 -5.06 -22.24 -31.16
N ARG A 74 -6.24 -22.31 -31.78
CA ARG A 74 -6.88 -21.14 -32.38
C ARG A 74 -7.29 -20.16 -31.29
N ILE A 75 -7.04 -18.88 -31.50
CA ILE A 75 -7.50 -17.83 -30.60
C ILE A 75 -8.71 -17.19 -31.25
N GLU A 76 -9.87 -17.36 -30.65
CA GLU A 76 -11.08 -16.66 -31.08
C GLU A 76 -10.88 -15.14 -30.93
N PRO A 77 -11.36 -14.30 -31.86
CA PRO A 77 -11.25 -12.84 -31.76
C PRO A 77 -11.79 -12.30 -30.42
N ALA A 78 -12.85 -12.93 -29.90
CA ALA A 78 -13.44 -12.61 -28.59
C ALA A 78 -12.50 -12.91 -27.40
N GLN A 79 -11.63 -13.93 -27.50
CA GLN A 79 -10.63 -14.23 -26.47
C GLN A 79 -9.47 -13.24 -26.48
N TYR A 80 -9.07 -12.77 -27.67
CA TYR A 80 -8.04 -11.71 -27.79
C TYR A 80 -8.50 -10.42 -27.11
N GLN A 81 -9.76 -10.03 -27.32
CA GLN A 81 -10.33 -8.83 -26.75
C GLN A 81 -10.45 -8.90 -25.22
N LYS A 82 -10.90 -10.04 -24.67
CA LYS A 82 -10.91 -10.29 -23.23
C LYS A 82 -9.52 -10.23 -22.60
N SER A 83 -8.51 -10.82 -23.24
CA SER A 83 -7.13 -10.80 -22.75
C SER A 83 -6.52 -9.39 -22.75
N ALA A 84 -6.83 -8.59 -23.77
CA ALA A 84 -6.44 -7.18 -23.83
C ALA A 84 -7.11 -6.37 -22.70
N GLU A 85 -8.42 -6.55 -22.48
CA GLU A 85 -9.16 -5.90 -21.40
C GLU A 85 -8.65 -6.30 -20.01
N GLU A 86 -8.40 -7.59 -19.78
CA GLU A 86 -7.81 -8.09 -18.52
C GLU A 86 -6.42 -7.49 -18.28
N THR A 87 -5.61 -7.35 -19.32
CA THR A 87 -4.27 -6.74 -19.22
C THR A 87 -4.38 -5.26 -18.82
N ILE A 88 -5.29 -4.52 -19.44
CA ILE A 88 -5.56 -3.11 -19.10
C ILE A 88 -6.10 -3.01 -17.66
N LEU A 89 -7.06 -3.84 -17.26
CA LEU A 89 -7.61 -3.83 -15.89
C LEU A 89 -6.54 -4.20 -14.85
N LYS A 90 -5.70 -5.19 -15.13
CA LYS A 90 -4.60 -5.59 -14.24
C LYS A 90 -3.59 -4.45 -14.05
N THR A 91 -3.17 -3.81 -15.14
CA THR A 91 -2.25 -2.66 -15.05
C THR A 91 -2.85 -1.47 -14.29
N LEU A 92 -4.15 -1.17 -14.46
CA LEU A 92 -4.84 -0.13 -13.71
C LEU A 92 -4.95 -0.46 -12.22
N THR A 93 -5.34 -1.69 -11.88
CA THR A 93 -5.48 -2.13 -10.49
C THR A 93 -4.15 -2.22 -9.76
N ASP A 94 -3.09 -2.70 -10.43
CA ASP A 94 -1.72 -2.72 -9.91
C ASP A 94 -1.19 -1.31 -9.65
N SER A 95 -1.43 -0.38 -10.58
CA SER A 95 -1.05 1.03 -10.43
C SER A 95 -1.76 1.68 -9.24
N LYS A 96 -3.08 1.47 -9.12
CA LYS A 96 -3.87 1.98 -7.97
C LYS A 96 -3.36 1.43 -6.64
N LYS A 97 -3.07 0.12 -6.58
CA LYS A 97 -2.55 -0.55 -5.39
C LYS A 97 -1.17 -0.03 -4.98
N LYS A 98 -0.32 0.31 -5.96
CA LYS A 98 0.98 0.94 -5.72
C LYS A 98 0.81 2.35 -5.12
N ILE A 99 -0.09 3.16 -5.68
CA ILE A 99 -0.40 4.50 -5.17
C ILE A 99 -0.93 4.45 -3.74
N ASP A 100 -1.93 3.59 -3.46
CA ASP A 100 -2.48 3.40 -2.11
C ASP A 100 -1.37 3.03 -1.09
N ARG A 101 -0.43 2.17 -1.49
CA ARG A 101 0.70 1.78 -0.64
C ARG A 101 1.65 2.96 -0.38
N MET A 102 1.94 3.77 -1.40
CA MET A 102 2.79 4.96 -1.26
C MET A 102 2.15 6.00 -0.35
N ILE A 103 0.85 6.28 -0.51
CA ILE A 103 0.10 7.22 0.33
C ILE A 103 0.11 6.76 1.79
N ASN A 104 -0.25 5.50 2.07
CA ASN A 104 -0.27 4.97 3.44
C ASN A 104 1.14 4.98 4.07
N GLY A 105 2.17 4.64 3.28
CA GLY A 105 3.57 4.71 3.73
C GLY A 105 3.97 6.13 4.10
N ALA A 106 3.70 7.10 3.23
CA ALA A 106 4.01 8.52 3.47
C ALA A 106 3.29 9.06 4.71
N LEU A 107 2.00 8.72 4.88
CA LEU A 107 1.19 9.13 6.02
C LEU A 107 1.77 8.61 7.35
N PHE A 108 2.16 7.33 7.37
CA PHE A 108 2.79 6.71 8.52
C PHE A 108 4.15 7.35 8.83
N THR A 109 5.00 7.55 7.82
CA THR A 109 6.32 8.16 8.02
C THR A 109 6.24 9.60 8.50
N CYS A 110 5.36 10.42 7.93
CA CYS A 110 5.16 11.81 8.37
C CYS A 110 4.61 11.86 9.79
N GLY A 111 3.62 11.00 10.11
CA GLY A 111 3.08 10.90 11.46
C GLY A 111 4.14 10.50 12.49
N ALA A 112 4.98 9.52 12.16
CA ALA A 112 6.09 9.09 13.02
C ALA A 112 7.13 10.20 13.23
N ILE A 113 7.49 10.95 12.18
CA ILE A 113 8.42 12.08 12.30
C ILE A 113 7.85 13.15 13.24
N LEU A 114 6.57 13.48 13.14
CA LEU A 114 5.92 14.46 14.03
C LEU A 114 5.94 14.01 15.49
N LEU A 115 5.70 12.72 15.75
CA LEU A 115 5.79 12.17 17.10
C LEU A 115 7.23 12.18 17.64
N VAL A 116 8.22 11.82 16.81
CA VAL A 116 9.64 11.90 17.19
C VAL A 116 10.03 13.34 17.50
N PHE A 117 9.61 14.30 16.66
CA PHE A 117 9.88 15.72 16.90
C PHE A 117 9.25 16.15 18.23
N SER A 118 8.00 15.75 18.50
CA SER A 118 7.37 15.99 19.80
C SER A 118 8.14 15.42 21.00
N LEU A 119 8.83 14.29 20.83
CA LEU A 119 9.65 13.68 21.89
C LEU A 119 10.98 14.41 22.12
N LEU A 120 11.53 15.09 21.11
CA LEU A 120 12.77 15.84 21.26
C LEU A 120 12.59 17.11 22.12
N PHE A 121 11.38 17.66 22.16
CA PHE A 121 11.02 18.85 22.94
C PHE A 121 10.40 18.50 24.30
N LEU A 122 10.67 17.30 24.84
CA LEU A 122 10.12 16.84 26.12
C LEU A 122 10.50 17.73 27.32
N GLY A 123 11.44 18.65 27.22
CA GLY A 123 11.84 19.54 28.32
C GLY A 123 11.56 21.03 28.08
N VAL A 124 10.72 21.37 27.10
CA VAL A 124 10.47 22.77 26.74
C VAL A 124 8.97 23.08 26.88
N ASP A 125 8.66 24.21 27.51
CA ASP A 125 7.29 24.69 27.75
C ASP A 125 6.70 25.33 26.49
N THR A 126 6.56 24.53 25.44
CA THR A 126 6.07 25.00 24.14
C THR A 126 4.78 24.29 23.76
N SER A 127 3.74 25.08 23.50
CA SER A 127 2.42 24.60 23.03
C SER A 127 2.50 23.81 21.71
N TRP A 128 3.51 24.06 20.88
CA TRP A 128 3.75 23.32 19.64
C TRP A 128 3.94 21.81 19.85
N VAL A 129 4.42 21.38 21.02
CA VAL A 129 4.58 19.96 21.35
C VAL A 129 3.25 19.20 21.32
N SER A 130 2.18 19.79 21.89
CA SER A 130 0.86 19.15 21.88
C SER A 130 0.27 19.12 20.47
N VAL A 131 0.51 20.16 19.66
CA VAL A 131 0.10 20.21 18.25
C VAL A 131 0.74 19.09 17.43
N TYR A 132 2.06 18.93 17.49
CA TYR A 132 2.77 17.87 16.75
C TYR A 132 2.38 16.47 17.22
N SER A 133 2.21 16.28 18.53
CA SER A 133 1.72 15.05 19.14
C SER A 133 0.35 14.63 18.62
N ILE A 134 -0.62 15.55 18.65
CA ILE A 134 -2.00 15.27 18.23
C ILE A 134 -2.05 15.00 16.73
N LEU A 135 -1.40 15.85 15.92
CA LEU A 135 -1.38 15.71 14.47
C LEU A 135 -0.70 14.40 14.04
N GLY A 136 0.45 14.07 14.65
CA GLY A 136 1.15 12.81 14.39
C GLY A 136 0.30 11.58 14.71
N THR A 137 -0.43 11.61 15.83
CA THR A 137 -1.32 10.52 16.23
C THR A 137 -2.48 10.35 15.26
N ILE A 138 -3.12 11.44 14.83
CA ILE A 138 -4.22 11.41 13.86
C ILE A 138 -3.73 10.81 12.53
N MET A 139 -2.55 11.22 12.06
CA MET A 139 -1.95 10.71 10.82
C MET A 139 -1.71 9.19 10.90
N ILE A 140 -1.19 8.69 12.01
CA ILE A 140 -0.98 7.25 12.23
C ILE A 140 -2.31 6.50 12.30
N ALA A 141 -3.32 7.04 13.01
CA ALA A 141 -4.64 6.44 13.09
C ALA A 141 -5.31 6.33 11.70
N ILE A 142 -5.20 7.36 10.86
CA ILE A 142 -5.67 7.33 9.47
C ILE A 142 -4.87 6.29 8.66
N ALA A 143 -3.55 6.20 8.84
CA ALA A 143 -2.71 5.25 8.11
C ALA A 143 -3.13 3.80 8.42
N ILE A 144 -3.36 3.49 9.70
CA ILE A 144 -3.86 2.20 10.17
C ILE A 144 -5.25 1.93 9.59
N PHE A 145 -6.15 2.91 9.63
CA PHE A 145 -7.49 2.76 9.06
C PHE A 145 -7.44 2.43 7.56
N LEU A 146 -6.67 3.18 6.78
CA LEU A 146 -6.53 2.97 5.34
C LEU A 146 -5.88 1.63 5.00
N TRP A 147 -4.95 1.14 5.85
CA TRP A 147 -4.32 -0.17 5.68
C TRP A 147 -5.32 -1.32 5.83
N PHE A 148 -6.18 -1.25 6.85
CA PHE A 148 -7.15 -2.29 7.17
C PHE A 148 -8.55 -2.05 6.58
N ARG A 149 -8.73 -1.03 5.72
CA ARG A 149 -10.03 -0.58 5.17
C ARG A 149 -10.89 -1.68 4.53
N LYS A 150 -10.28 -2.80 4.10
CA LYS A 150 -11.00 -3.98 3.61
C LYS A 150 -11.92 -4.62 4.67
N LYS A 151 -11.60 -4.49 5.96
CA LYS A 151 -12.41 -4.95 7.09
C LYS A 151 -12.72 -3.74 7.99
N ILE A 152 -13.73 -2.96 7.60
CA ILE A 152 -13.98 -1.62 8.16
C ILE A 152 -14.11 -1.62 9.69
N VAL A 153 -14.81 -2.59 10.28
CA VAL A 153 -14.96 -2.68 11.74
C VAL A 153 -13.61 -2.89 12.43
N ARG A 154 -12.75 -3.77 11.90
CA ARG A 154 -11.40 -3.99 12.45
C ARG A 154 -10.52 -2.75 12.30
N ALA A 155 -10.63 -2.06 11.16
CA ALA A 155 -9.90 -0.83 10.91
C ALA A 155 -10.27 0.28 11.90
N LEU A 156 -11.57 0.46 12.15
CA LEU A 156 -12.09 1.43 13.12
C LEU A 156 -11.63 1.10 14.54
N ILE A 157 -11.72 -0.16 14.96
CA ILE A 157 -11.25 -0.59 16.28
C ILE A 157 -9.77 -0.28 16.44
N LEU A 158 -8.91 -0.64 15.48
CA LEU A 158 -7.48 -0.40 15.58
C LEU A 158 -7.12 1.09 15.61
N ALA A 159 -7.77 1.90 14.77
CA ALA A 159 -7.58 3.35 14.76
C ALA A 159 -8.03 3.99 16.09
N PHE A 160 -9.18 3.57 16.61
CA PHE A 160 -9.71 4.05 17.89
C PHE A 160 -8.81 3.66 19.07
N VAL A 161 -8.35 2.40 19.12
CA VAL A 161 -7.40 1.94 20.13
C VAL A 161 -6.11 2.75 20.09
N THR A 162 -5.60 3.08 18.90
CA THR A 162 -4.40 3.92 18.74
C THR A 162 -4.60 5.32 19.35
N LEU A 163 -5.75 5.95 19.07
CA LEU A 163 -6.09 7.26 19.65
C LEU A 163 -6.25 7.19 21.17
N LEU A 164 -6.90 6.13 21.68
CA LEU A 164 -7.11 5.93 23.12
C LEU A 164 -5.78 5.75 23.87
N VAL A 165 -4.88 4.91 23.33
CA VAL A 165 -3.55 4.70 23.90
C VAL A 165 -2.76 6.01 23.91
N ALA A 166 -2.75 6.76 22.80
CA ALA A 166 -2.06 8.05 22.74
C ALA A 166 -2.64 9.07 23.74
N PHE A 167 -3.97 9.12 23.85
CA PHE A 167 -4.65 9.96 24.85
C PHE A 167 -4.20 9.61 26.28
N GLY A 168 -4.15 8.32 26.62
CA GLY A 168 -3.64 7.88 27.91
C GLY A 168 -2.17 8.28 28.16
N ILE A 169 -1.32 8.22 27.13
CA ILE A 169 0.08 8.67 27.21
C ILE A 169 0.17 10.18 27.45
N PHE A 170 -0.66 10.99 26.78
CA PHE A 170 -0.69 12.45 26.94
C PHE A 170 -1.12 12.85 28.35
N GLU A 171 -2.16 12.21 28.88
CA GLU A 171 -2.63 12.48 30.24
C GLU A 171 -1.61 12.03 31.29
N ALA A 172 -1.01 10.85 31.13
CA ALA A 172 0.03 10.36 32.03
C ALA A 172 1.26 11.27 32.02
N ARG A 173 1.68 11.74 30.84
CA ARG A 173 2.77 12.70 30.69
C ARG A 173 2.48 13.98 31.47
N ASP A 174 1.34 14.64 31.21
CA ASP A 174 1.01 15.89 31.88
C ASP A 174 0.93 15.72 33.40
N TYR A 175 0.37 14.60 33.89
CA TYR A 175 0.31 14.32 35.32
C TYR A 175 1.72 14.21 35.94
N ILE A 176 2.63 13.48 35.29
CA ILE A 176 4.02 13.35 35.73
C ILE A 176 4.73 14.71 35.71
N TYR A 177 4.51 15.51 34.67
CA TYR A 177 5.16 16.80 34.49
C TYR A 177 4.74 17.83 35.54
N VAL A 178 3.45 17.86 35.86
CA VAL A 178 2.91 18.75 36.89
C VAL A 178 3.40 18.32 38.27
N THR A 179 3.43 17.02 38.57
CA THR A 179 3.74 16.53 39.93
C THR A 179 5.22 16.39 40.23
N GLN A 180 6.05 15.99 39.26
CA GLN A 180 7.47 15.70 39.47
C GLN A 180 8.38 16.84 39.02
N TYR A 181 7.98 17.60 38.00
CA TYR A 181 8.83 18.62 37.38
C TYR A 181 8.32 20.05 37.57
N SER A 182 7.14 20.23 38.19
CA SER A 182 6.49 21.54 38.36
C SER A 182 6.37 22.31 37.03
N LEU A 183 6.00 21.60 35.96
CA LEU A 183 5.80 22.17 34.62
C LEU A 183 4.32 22.23 34.26
N PRO A 184 3.89 23.21 33.43
CA PRO A 184 2.49 23.34 33.04
C PRO A 184 2.03 22.18 32.15
N PRO A 185 0.76 21.75 32.25
CA PRO A 185 0.23 20.70 31.39
C PRO A 185 0.06 21.20 29.95
N LEU A 186 0.44 20.37 28.99
CA LEU A 186 0.45 20.75 27.57
C LEU A 186 -0.86 20.39 26.85
N TYR A 187 -1.59 19.38 27.32
CA TYR A 187 -2.84 18.92 26.73
C TYR A 187 -4.02 19.40 27.60
N ASN A 188 -4.27 20.72 27.58
CA ASN A 188 -5.39 21.36 28.28
C ASN A 188 -6.49 21.81 27.29
N ILE A 189 -7.72 21.91 27.78
CA ILE A 189 -8.90 22.35 27.01
C ILE A 189 -8.96 23.88 26.95
N SER A 190 -8.72 24.52 28.09
CA SER A 190 -8.74 25.97 28.22
C SER A 190 -7.82 26.43 29.34
N ILE A 191 -7.38 27.68 29.22
CA ILE A 191 -6.54 28.37 30.20
C ILE A 191 -7.34 29.57 30.70
N LEU A 192 -7.53 29.66 32.02
CA LEU A 192 -8.21 30.77 32.68
C LEU A 192 -7.24 31.48 33.60
N THR A 193 -7.10 32.79 33.43
CA THR A 193 -6.29 33.63 34.32
C THR A 193 -7.23 34.37 35.27
N ASN A 194 -7.09 34.11 36.56
CA ASN A 194 -7.84 34.76 37.62
C ASN A 194 -6.90 35.56 38.52
N PHE A 195 -7.43 36.61 39.14
CA PHE A 195 -6.73 37.38 40.17
C PHE A 195 -7.53 37.24 41.46
N GLU A 196 -6.95 36.58 42.45
CA GLU A 196 -7.56 36.36 43.75
C GLU A 196 -6.70 37.05 44.81
N ASN A 197 -7.28 37.97 45.59
CA ASN A 197 -6.53 38.73 46.61
C ASN A 197 -5.24 39.43 46.09
N ALA A 198 -5.27 39.94 44.86
CA ALA A 198 -4.12 40.52 44.14
C ALA A 198 -3.01 39.53 43.71
N GLU A 199 -3.18 38.23 43.97
CA GLU A 199 -2.31 37.16 43.47
C GLU A 199 -2.83 36.65 42.12
N LYS A 200 -1.93 36.53 41.14
CA LYS A 200 -2.25 35.98 39.80
C LYS A 200 -2.28 34.45 39.88
N LYS A 201 -3.35 33.83 39.40
CA LYS A 201 -3.49 32.37 39.29
C LYS A 201 -3.87 31.98 37.88
N ILE A 202 -3.22 30.96 37.33
CA ILE A 202 -3.54 30.41 36.00
C ILE A 202 -4.08 29.00 36.18
N THR A 203 -5.31 28.76 35.77
CA THR A 203 -5.97 27.45 35.81
C THR A 203 -5.97 26.83 34.43
N TYR A 204 -5.40 25.64 34.32
CA TYR A 204 -5.45 24.79 33.14
C TYR A 204 -6.54 23.76 33.32
N HIS A 205 -7.60 23.85 32.52
CA HIS A 205 -8.70 22.90 32.56
C HIS A 205 -8.35 21.66 31.74
N LYS A 206 -8.39 20.48 32.37
CA LYS A 206 -8.25 19.20 31.67
C LYS A 206 -9.47 18.33 31.88
N ILE A 207 -9.54 17.25 31.11
CA ILE A 207 -10.67 16.31 31.12
C ILE A 207 -10.84 15.66 32.50
N PHE A 208 -9.75 15.25 33.14
CA PHE A 208 -9.80 14.48 34.39
C PHE A 208 -9.46 15.28 35.66
N PHE A 209 -8.77 16.40 35.52
CA PHE A 209 -8.35 17.26 36.63
C PHE A 209 -8.05 18.66 36.13
N ASN A 210 -8.14 19.66 36.99
CA ASN A 210 -7.61 20.99 36.72
C ASN A 210 -6.20 21.10 37.33
N VAL A 211 -5.36 21.91 36.72
CA VAL A 211 -4.06 22.28 37.27
C VAL A 211 -4.06 23.77 37.53
N VAL A 212 -3.78 24.18 38.76
CA VAL A 212 -3.69 25.59 39.14
C VAL A 212 -2.22 25.94 39.35
N ARG A 213 -1.73 26.90 38.57
CA ARG A 213 -0.43 27.55 38.69
C ARG A 213 -0.59 28.81 39.54
N HIS A 214 0.08 28.82 40.68
CA HIS A 214 0.08 29.93 41.66
C HIS A 214 1.35 30.77 41.49
N ASN A 215 1.22 32.08 41.70
CA ASN A 215 2.32 33.06 41.62
C ASN A 215 3.17 32.91 40.34
N PRO A 216 2.54 32.91 39.15
CA PRO A 216 3.24 32.70 37.89
C PRO A 216 4.28 33.80 37.69
N ASP A 217 5.47 33.39 37.27
CA ASP A 217 6.59 34.29 36.98
C ASP A 217 7.26 34.90 38.25
N GLU A 218 6.96 34.34 39.44
CA GLU A 218 7.59 34.65 40.73
C GLU A 218 8.47 33.49 41.25
N GLU A 219 9.40 33.76 42.19
CA GLU A 219 10.33 32.73 42.71
C GLU A 219 9.64 31.59 43.49
N ASN A 220 8.44 31.85 44.02
CA ASN A 220 7.64 30.89 44.77
C ASN A 220 6.53 30.25 43.92
N GLU A 221 6.72 30.17 42.59
CA GLU A 221 5.78 29.52 41.68
C GLU A 221 5.59 28.03 42.03
N PHE A 222 4.33 27.57 42.12
CA PHE A 222 4.02 26.16 42.31
C PHE A 222 2.71 25.74 41.64
N TYR A 223 2.56 24.43 41.45
CA TYR A 223 1.43 23.82 40.77
C TYR A 223 0.63 22.94 41.74
N THR A 224 -0.69 22.99 41.63
CA THR A 224 -1.60 22.13 42.40
C THR A 224 -2.59 21.44 41.47
N ILE A 225 -2.94 20.20 41.79
CA ILE A 225 -3.93 19.42 41.04
C ILE A 225 -5.25 19.45 41.80
N GLU A 226 -6.27 20.00 41.17
CA GLU A 226 -7.64 19.97 41.66
C GLU A 226 -8.41 18.90 40.88
N LYS A 227 -8.91 17.88 41.59
CA LYS A 227 -9.78 16.87 40.97
C LYS A 227 -11.19 17.44 40.85
N HIS A 228 -11.86 17.10 39.75
CA HIS A 228 -13.29 17.39 39.57
C HIS A 228 -14.15 16.61 40.55
#